data_AF-A0A4U3AP52-F1
#
_entry.id   AF-A0A4U3AP52-F1
#
_cell.length_a   1.000
_cell.length_b   1.000
_cell.length_c   1.000
_cell.angle_alpha   90.00
_cell.angle_beta   90.00
_cell.angle_gamma   90.00
#
_symmetry.space_group_name_H-M   'P 1'
#
loop_
_entity.id
_entity.type
_entity.pdbx_description
1 polymer ?
#
loop_
_entity_poly.entity_id
_entity_poly.type
_entity_poly.pdbx_seq_one_letter_code
_entity_poly.pdbx_strand_id
1 'polypeptide(L)' 'LLLWQIKKYPHIIKMLYNISLPKRIVRNELIEKGVISSTDYAGFMPLTYSQFEKILELGEVNESFIID' A
#
# COMPACT_ATOMS: atom_id res chain seq x y z
N LEU A 1 20.23 -19.34 17.11
CA LEU A 1 21.55 -18.89 17.63
C LEU A 1 22.44 -18.26 16.54
N LEU A 2 22.53 -18.82 15.33
CA LEU A 2 23.39 -18.31 14.24
C LEU A 2 23.18 -16.83 13.86
N LEU A 3 21.93 -16.35 13.83
CA LEU A 3 21.56 -14.97 13.44
C LEU A 3 22.16 -13.88 14.36
N TRP A 4 22.33 -14.18 15.66
CA TRP A 4 22.87 -13.22 16.64
C TRP A 4 24.39 -13.07 16.51
N GLN A 5 25.09 -14.12 16.07
CA GLN A 5 26.55 -14.11 15.90
C GLN A 5 26.98 -13.27 14.68
N ILE A 6 26.18 -13.28 13.62
CA ILE A 6 26.43 -12.52 12.38
C ILE A 6 25.95 -11.06 12.46
N LYS A 7 25.30 -10.64 13.55
CA LYS A 7 24.65 -9.31 13.74
C LYS A 7 23.76 -8.87 12.57
N LYS A 8 23.27 -9.83 11.77
CA LYS A 8 22.42 -9.58 10.60
C LYS A 8 20.96 -9.73 11.04
N TYR A 9 20.41 -8.63 11.56
CA TYR A 9 19.03 -8.59 12.01
C TYR A 9 18.09 -8.44 10.81
N PRO A 10 17.00 -9.24 10.73
CA PRO A 10 15.98 -9.02 9.72
C PRO A 10 15.23 -7.71 10.00
N HIS A 11 14.79 -7.03 8.94
CA HIS A 11 13.82 -5.95 9.08
C HIS A 11 12.44 -6.57 9.30
N ILE A 12 11.80 -6.22 10.42
CA ILE A 12 10.45 -6.69 10.77
C ILE A 12 9.48 -5.54 10.58
N ILE A 13 8.53 -5.71 9.65
CA ILE A 13 7.44 -4.75 9.44
C ILE A 13 6.21 -5.29 10.15
N LYS A 14 5.75 -4.60 11.20
CA LYS A 14 4.50 -4.92 11.90
C LYS A 14 3.40 -3.98 11.41
N MET A 15 2.51 -4.50 10.57
CA MET A 15 1.33 -3.75 10.13
C MET A 15 0.31 -3.74 11.28
N LEU A 16 0.05 -2.56 11.85
CA LEU A 16 -0.88 -2.40 12.98
C LEU A 16 -2.33 -2.19 12.51
N TYR A 17 -2.52 -1.69 11.29
CA TYR A 17 -3.83 -1.39 10.71
C TYR A 17 -4.01 -2.17 9.42
N ASN A 18 -4.81 -3.24 9.46
CA ASN A 18 -5.16 -4.04 8.30
C ASN A 18 -6.54 -3.61 7.78
N ILE A 19 -6.62 -2.47 7.12
CA ILE A 19 -7.85 -2.12 6.43
C ILE A 19 -7.95 -2.92 5.13
N SER A 20 -9.03 -3.68 4.98
CA SER A 20 -9.38 -4.28 3.70
C SER A 20 -10.17 -3.25 2.90
N LEU A 21 -9.82 -3.04 1.64
CA LEU A 21 -10.61 -2.20 0.74
C LEU A 21 -11.94 -2.92 0.45
N PRO A 22 -13.10 -2.31 0.76
CA PRO A 22 -14.41 -2.89 0.47
C PRO A 22 -14.58 -3.29 -1.00
N LYS A 23 -14.07 -2.44 -1.90
CA LYS A 23 -14.01 -2.70 -3.33
C LYS A 23 -12.59 -3.06 -3.75
N ARG A 24 -12.48 -4.15 -4.51
CA ARG A 24 -11.23 -4.52 -5.17
C ARG A 24 -10.96 -3.61 -6.36
N ILE A 25 -9.84 -2.90 -6.30
CA ILE A 25 -9.33 -2.12 -7.43
C ILE A 25 -8.41 -3.00 -8.27
N VAL A 26 -8.61 -3.03 -9.58
CA VAL A 26 -7.71 -3.75 -10.49
C VAL A 26 -6.61 -2.84 -11.03
N ARG A 27 -5.48 -3.41 -11.45
CA ARG A 27 -4.34 -2.63 -11.97
C ARG A 27 -4.74 -1.70 -13.11
N ASN A 28 -5.63 -2.16 -14.00
CA ASN A 28 -6.09 -1.34 -15.11
C ASN A 28 -6.78 -0.05 -14.64
N GLU A 29 -7.64 -0.14 -13.61
CA GLU A 29 -8.29 1.03 -13.01
C GLU A 29 -7.27 1.99 -12.39
N LEU A 30 -6.25 1.47 -11.70
CA LEU A 30 -5.19 2.31 -11.12
C LEU A 30 -4.42 3.10 -12.19
N ILE A 31 -4.20 2.52 -13.37
CA ILE A 31 -3.53 3.21 -14.50
C ILE A 31 -4.47 4.23 -15.14
N GLU A 32 -5.70 3.82 -15.45
CA GLU A 32 -6.70 4.68 -16.10
C GLU A 32 -7.03 5.90 -15.24
N LYS A 33 -7.00 5.74 -13.91
CA LYS A 33 -7.23 6.82 -12.95
C LYS A 33 -5.96 7.58 -12.58
N GLY A 34 -4.83 7.28 -13.23
CA GLY A 34 -3.56 8.00 -13.04
C GLY A 34 -2.93 7.81 -11.66
N VAL A 35 -3.33 6.78 -10.90
CA VAL A 35 -2.74 6.46 -9.60
C VAL A 35 -1.33 5.92 -9.80
N ILE A 36 -1.13 5.10 -10.83
CA ILE A 36 0.16 4.45 -11.14
C ILE A 36 0.47 4.58 -12.63
N SER A 37 1.74 4.62 -13.01
CA SER A 37 2.12 4.56 -14.43
C SER A 37 1.95 3.13 -14.98
N SER A 38 1.66 3.05 -16.28
CA SER A 38 1.64 1.77 -16.99
C SER A 38 2.99 1.06 -16.96
N THR A 39 4.08 1.81 -16.85
CA THR A 39 5.47 1.34 -16.78
C THR A 39 5.97 1.09 -15.36
N ASP A 40 5.19 1.44 -14.33
CA ASP A 40 5.65 1.30 -12.95
C ASP A 40 5.77 -0.17 -12.54
N TYR A 41 6.85 -0.48 -11.82
CA TYR A 41 7.13 -1.79 -11.27
C TYR A 41 6.13 -2.15 -10.18
N ALA A 42 5.29 -3.16 -10.42
CA ALA A 42 4.18 -3.56 -9.54
C ALA A 42 4.60 -4.33 -8.27
N GLY A 43 5.86 -4.21 -7.82
CA GLY A 43 6.36 -4.90 -6.62
C GLY A 43 6.16 -4.08 -5.36
N PHE A 44 7.05 -3.12 -5.12
CA PHE A 44 6.99 -2.20 -3.99
C PHE A 44 7.40 -0.81 -4.47
N MET A 45 6.50 0.15 -4.36
CA MET A 45 6.74 1.52 -4.83
C MET A 45 6.20 2.54 -3.82
N PRO A 46 6.86 3.69 -3.68
CA PRO A 46 6.33 4.78 -2.87
C PRO A 46 5.04 5.33 -3.49
N LEU A 47 4.11 5.76 -2.63
CA LEU A 47 2.90 6.46 -3.03
C LEU A 47 2.97 7.89 -2.50
N THR A 48 2.51 8.86 -3.30
CA THR A 48 2.19 10.19 -2.79
C THR A 48 0.92 10.13 -1.94
N TYR A 49 0.73 11.13 -1.10
CA TYR A 49 -0.49 11.25 -0.30
C TYR A 49 -1.75 11.31 -1.19
N SER A 50 -1.71 12.05 -2.29
CA SER A 50 -2.82 12.12 -3.25
C SER A 50 -3.12 10.78 -3.94
N GLN A 51 -2.10 9.98 -4.26
CA GLN A 51 -2.31 8.63 -4.80
C GLN A 51 -2.93 7.71 -3.75
N PHE A 52 -2.50 7.84 -2.49
CA PHE A 52 -3.08 7.09 -1.37
C PHE A 52 -4.56 7.45 -1.16
N GLU A 53 -4.91 8.74 -1.10
CA GLU A 53 -6.31 9.18 -1.01
C GLU A 53 -7.15 8.66 -2.18
N LYS A 54 -6.59 8.69 -3.40
CA LYS A 54 -7.31 8.17 -4.57
C LYS A 54 -7.57 6.67 -4.49
N ILE A 55 -6.64 5.90 -3.92
CA ILE A 55 -6.83 4.47 -3.66
C ILE A 55 -7.95 4.24 -2.65
N LEU A 56 -8.04 5.04 -1.60
CA LEU A 56 -9.11 4.94 -0.59
C LEU A 56 -10.48 5.25 -1.21
N GLU A 57 -10.56 6.31 -2.01
CA GLU A 57 -11.77 6.68 -2.77
C GLU A 57 -12.21 5.55 -3.71
N LEU A 58 -11.28 5.04 -4.54
CA LEU A 58 -11.58 3.97 -5.51
C LEU A 58 -11.93 2.64 -4.83
N GLY A 59 -11.36 2.39 -3.65
CA GLY A 59 -11.63 1.23 -2.82
C GLY A 59 -12.93 1.32 -2.02
N GLU A 60 -13.65 2.45 -2.11
CA GLU A 60 -14.89 2.73 -1.37
C GLU A 60 -14.71 2.60 0.14
N VAL A 61 -13.53 3.02 0.64
CA VAL A 61 -13.21 3.01 2.06
C VAL A 61 -14.04 4.09 2.76
N ASN A 62 -14.66 3.71 3.88
CA ASN A 62 -15.34 4.67 4.74
C ASN A 62 -14.29 5.54 5.46
N GLU A 63 -14.40 6.85 5.28
CA GLU A 63 -13.49 7.86 5.85
C GLU A 63 -13.34 7.74 7.38
N SER A 64 -14.34 7.22 8.10
CA SER A 64 -14.28 7.00 9.55
C SER A 64 -13.21 5.99 10.00
N PHE A 65 -12.67 5.16 9.10
CA PHE A 65 -11.56 4.27 9.39
C PHE A 65 -10.18 4.93 9.22
N ILE A 66 -10.13 6.11 8.63
CA ILE A 66 -8.90 6.86 8.40
C ILE A 66 -8.73 7.84 9.57
N ILE A 67 -7.65 7.65 10.33
CA ILE A 67 -7.28 8.52 11.46
C ILE A 67 -6.21 9.49 10.93
N ASP A 68 -6.53 10.78 10.93
CA ASP A 68 -5.58 11.89 10.66
C ASP A 68 -4.86 12.31 11.95
#